data_AF-A0A941GT57-F1
#
_entry.id   AF-A0A941GT57-F1
#
_cell.length_a   1.000
_cell.length_b   1.000
_cell.length_c   1.000
_cell.angle_alpha   90.00
_cell.angle_beta   90.00
_cell.angle_gamma   90.00
#
_symmetry.space_group_name_H-M   'P 1'
#
loop_
_entity.id
_entity.type
_entity.pdbx_description
1 polymer ?
#
loop_
_entity_poly.entity_id
_entity_poly.type
_entity_poly.pdbx_seq_one_letter_code
_entity_poly.pdbx_strand_id
1 'polypeptide(L)' 'MSYIYNKYGIIYKSKQSYYQLFCEAGITWHKGIKKNPKPNPTLVKTVNDEIHNFLEKYQAEIHSY' A
#
# COMPACT_ATOMS: atom_id res chain seq x y z
N MET A 1 7.66 -10.14 -26.04
CA MET A 1 6.66 -10.03 -24.95
C MET A 1 7.32 -10.40 -23.63
N SER A 2 7.11 -9.63 -22.56
CA SER A 2 7.85 -9.80 -21.30
C SER A 2 7.39 -11.05 -20.53
N TYR A 3 8.31 -11.68 -19.80
CA TYR A 3 8.05 -12.88 -18.99
C TYR A 3 6.85 -12.72 -18.04
N ILE A 4 6.66 -11.51 -17.51
CA ILE A 4 5.62 -11.19 -16.53
C ILE A 4 4.21 -11.26 -17.14
N TYR A 5 4.04 -10.78 -18.38
CA TYR A 5 2.78 -10.86 -19.11
C TYR A 5 2.37 -12.31 -19.35
N ASN A 6 3.31 -13.13 -19.84
CA ASN A 6 3.03 -14.53 -20.16
C ASN A 6 2.77 -15.40 -18.92
N LYS A 7 3.45 -15.11 -17.80
CA LYS A 7 3.33 -15.92 -16.59
C LYS A 7 2.17 -15.52 -15.69
N TYR A 8 1.80 -14.23 -15.67
CA TYR A 8 0.85 -13.69 -14.69
C TYR A 8 -0.32 -12.93 -15.33
N GLY A 9 -0.41 -12.83 -16.66
CA GLY A 9 -1.49 -12.11 -17.34
C GLY A 9 -1.51 -10.60 -17.08
N ILE A 10 -0.40 -10.03 -16.61
CA ILE A 10 -0.33 -8.61 -16.22
C ILE A 10 -0.24 -7.74 -17.48
N ILE A 11 -1.27 -6.92 -17.72
CA ILE A 11 -1.31 -5.90 -18.77
C ILE A 11 -0.86 -4.56 -18.15
N TYR A 12 0.29 -4.04 -18.58
CA TYR A 12 0.75 -2.71 -18.15
C TYR A 12 -0.09 -1.62 -18.83
N LYS A 13 -0.73 -0.75 -18.04
CA LYS A 13 -1.54 0.38 -18.54
C LYS A 13 -0.69 1.55 -19.09
N SER A 14 0.57 1.66 -18.68
CA SER A 14 1.53 2.65 -19.17
C SER A 14 2.88 1.99 -19.44
N LYS A 15 3.59 2.49 -20.44
CA LYS A 15 4.99 2.11 -20.72
C LYS A 15 5.97 2.80 -19.77
N GLN A 16 5.51 3.77 -18.99
CA GLN A 16 6.34 4.45 -18.00
C GLN A 16 6.75 3.45 -16.93
N SER A 17 8.02 3.50 -16.55
CA SER A 17 8.52 2.75 -15.41
C SER A 17 7.80 3.24 -14.15
N TYR A 18 7.41 2.30 -13.30
CA TYR A 18 6.89 2.57 -11.96
C TYR A 18 7.74 3.61 -11.21
N TYR A 19 9.07 3.55 -11.34
CA TYR A 19 10.00 4.50 -10.71
C TYR A 19 9.98 5.90 -11.33
N GLN A 20 9.61 6.01 -12.60
CA GLN A 20 9.53 7.29 -13.29
C GLN A 20 8.35 8.11 -12.75
N LEU A 21 7.21 7.47 -12.51
CA LEU A 21 6.04 8.11 -11.87
C LEU A 21 6.37 8.63 -10.47
N PHE A 22 7.12 7.86 -9.68
CA PHE A 22 7.56 8.28 -8.34
C PHE A 22 8.50 9.48 -8.41
N CYS A 23 9.43 9.49 -9.38
CA CYS A 23 10.33 10.60 -9.61
C CYS A 23 9.59 11.87 -10.06
N GLU A 24 8.65 11.75 -11.01
CA GLU A 24 7.80 12.85 -11.49
C GLU A 24 6.92 13.43 -10.37
N ALA A 25 6.44 12.60 -9.45
CA ALA A 25 5.69 13.03 -8.28
C ALA A 25 6.56 13.66 -7.17
N GLY A 26 7.87 13.75 -7.34
CA GLY A 26 8.80 14.23 -6.32
C GLY A 26 8.96 13.28 -5.13
N ILE A 27 8.51 12.03 -5.25
CA ILE A 27 8.57 11.01 -4.20
C ILE A 27 9.93 10.32 -4.31
N THR A 28 10.84 10.66 -3.40
CA THR A 28 12.09 9.91 -3.24
C THR A 28 11.88 8.68 -2.37
N TRP A 29 12.43 7.53 -2.76
CA TRP A 29 12.43 6.33 -1.93
C TRP A 29 13.27 6.58 -0.66
N HIS A 30 12.63 6.93 0.44
CA HIS A 30 13.30 7.03 1.74
C HIS A 30 13.66 5.62 2.22
N LYS A 31 14.95 5.34 2.32
CA LYS A 31 15.47 4.14 2.98
C LYS A 31 14.97 4.17 4.43
N GLY A 32 14.14 3.19 4.80
CA GLY A 32 13.52 3.13 6.12
C GLY A 32 14.51 3.29 7.26
N ILE A 33 14.03 3.86 8.38
CA ILE A 33 14.84 4.06 9.59
C ILE A 33 15.30 2.68 10.11
N LYS A 34 16.61 2.51 10.35
CA LYS A 34 17.26 1.23 10.71
C LYS A 34 16.66 0.53 11.94
N LYS A 35 15.99 1.27 12.81
CA LYS A 35 15.24 0.75 13.95
C LYS A 35 13.85 1.35 13.91
N ASN A 36 12.85 0.49 13.69
CA ASN A 36 11.49 0.80 14.11
C ASN A 36 11.52 0.86 15.65
N PRO A 37 11.29 2.01 16.31
CA PRO A 37 11.18 2.05 17.76
C PRO A 37 10.11 1.04 18.19
N LYS A 38 10.35 0.31 19.29
CA LYS A 38 9.39 -0.70 19.77
C LYS A 38 8.04 0.00 19.93
N PRO A 39 7.00 -0.44 19.21
CA PRO A 39 5.73 0.23 19.27
C PRO A 39 5.18 0.16 20.70
N ASN A 40 4.60 1.26 21.18
CA ASN A 40 3.91 1.27 22.46
C ASN A 40 2.66 0.37 22.35
N PRO A 41 2.57 -0.75 23.10
CA PRO A 41 1.49 -1.72 22.93
C PRO A 41 0.11 -1.12 23.19
N THR A 42 -0.01 -0.11 24.05
CA THR A 42 -1.30 0.56 24.30
C THR A 42 -1.74 1.38 23.10
N LEU A 43 -0.82 2.16 22.51
CA LEU A 43 -1.10 2.98 21.33
C LEU A 43 -1.41 2.13 20.09
N VAL A 44 -0.73 1.00 19.91
CA VAL A 44 -1.05 0.07 18.82
C VAL A 44 -2.45 -0.50 18.98
N LYS A 45 -2.83 -0.88 20.20
CA LYS A 45 -4.16 -1.42 20.46
C LYS A 45 -5.25 -0.40 20.13
N THR A 46 -5.11 0.85 20.58
CA THR A 46 -6.11 1.89 20.29
C THR A 46 -6.26 2.15 18.80
N VAL A 47 -5.14 2.24 18.07
CA VAL A 47 -5.18 2.44 16.60
C VAL A 47 -5.83 1.24 15.90
N ASN A 48 -5.53 0.01 16.34
CA ASN A 48 -6.16 -1.19 15.77
C ASN A 48 -7.67 -1.21 16.01
N ASP A 49 -8.12 -0.83 17.21
CA ASP A 49 -9.54 -0.76 17.55
C ASP A 49 -10.26 0.32 16.70
N GLU A 50 -9.62 1.48 16.48
CA GLU A 50 -10.13 2.53 15.59
C GLU A 50 -10.25 2.06 14.14
N ILE A 51 -9.22 1.38 13.62
CA ILE A 51 -9.24 0.81 12.27
C ILE A 51 -10.35 -0.23 12.13
N HIS A 52 -10.52 -1.09 13.13
CA HIS A 52 -11.57 -2.11 13.14
C HIS A 52 -12.96 -1.48 13.03
N ASN A 53 -13.24 -0.48 13.88
CA ASN A 53 -14.51 0.24 13.86
C ASN A 53 -14.76 0.94 12.52
N PHE A 54 -13.72 1.51 11.91
CA PHE A 54 -13.82 2.11 10.59
C PHE A 54 -14.19 1.06 9.53
N LEU A 55 -13.50 -0.08 9.52
CA LEU A 55 -13.75 -1.14 8.55
C LEU A 55 -15.17 -1.73 8.69
N GLU A 56 -15.65 -1.96 9.91
CA GLU A 56 -17.02 -2.43 10.15
C GLU A 56 -18.05 -1.43 9.61
N LYS A 57 -17.82 -0.13 9.84
CA LYS A 57 -18.72 0.93 9.38
C LYS A 57 -18.88 0.94 7.86
N TYR A 58 -17.80 0.74 7.11
CA TYR A 58 -17.80 0.80 5.64
C TYR A 58 -17.84 -0.58 4.97
N GLN A 59 -18.02 -1.66 5.74
CA GLN A 59 -17.99 -3.04 5.24
C GLN A 59 -19.01 -3.26 4.11
N ALA A 60 -20.23 -2.71 4.26
CA ALA A 60 -21.28 -2.85 3.26
C ALA A 60 -20.94 -2.18 1.91
N GLU A 61 -20.22 -1.06 1.93
CA GLU A 61 -19.80 -0.34 0.73
C GLU A 61 -18.65 -1.05 0.01
N ILE A 62 -17.72 -1.65 0.77
CA ILE A 62 -16.58 -2.41 0.22
C ILE A 62 -17.05 -3.67 -0.51
N HIS A 63 -18.02 -4.39 0.05
CA HIS A 63 -18.55 -5.62 -0.54
C HIS A 63 -19.52 -5.37 -1.71
N SER A 64 -19.91 -4.12 -1.95
CA SER A 64 -20.83 -3.74 -3.03
C SER A 64 -20.13 -3.49 -4.38
N TYR A 65 -18.80 -3.59 -4.45
CA TYR A 65 -17.98 -3.37 -5.66
C TYR A 65 -17.57 -4.65 -6.38
#